data_AF-A0A292R8K9-F1
#
_entry.id   AF-A0A292R8K9-F1
#
_cell.length_a   1.000
_cell.length_b   1.000
_cell.length_c   1.000
_cell.angle_alpha   90.00
_cell.angle_beta   90.00
_cell.angle_gamma   90.00
#
_symmetry.space_group_name_H-M   'P 1'
#
loop_
_entity.id
_entity.type
_entity.pdbx_description
1 polymer ?
#
loop_
_entity_poly.entity_id
_entity_poly.type
_entity_poly.pdbx_seq_one_letter_code
_entity_poly.pdbx_strand_id
1 'polypeptide(L)'
;MSSASLFKGVNDYIARHYGENPGKMLIHTGVIGWVLSSAAQVAAIVINDKIPKEQKMFLVPQEMSDAAVNIASFYLITQSFKSVAAKLVKTGKWAPKVLRDFLNNNKLADKVGKADFNVFKDVQLPKETQSQLNSFNDGVDLVATTVGSILSCNIVTPLLRNEIAAHGQKRGIQRMNDKITQPAASQKPAFEKNMARMNDFQTMAYNKYSSGSLKV
;
A
#
# COMPACT_ATOMS: atom_id res chain seq x y z
N MET A 1 29.58 -19.14 4.20
CA MET A 1 28.36 -19.38 5.00
C MET A 1 27.46 -20.33 4.23
N SER A 2 26.96 -21.40 4.85
CA SER A 2 26.05 -22.36 4.19
C SER A 2 24.65 -21.74 4.05
N SER A 3 23.93 -22.02 2.96
CA SER A 3 22.55 -21.58 2.76
C SER A 3 21.63 -21.95 3.93
N ALA A 4 21.91 -23.06 4.63
CA ALA A 4 21.20 -23.47 5.84
C ALA A 4 21.40 -22.51 7.03
N SER A 5 22.61 -21.95 7.18
CA SER A 5 22.92 -20.98 8.25
C SER A 5 22.28 -19.61 8.01
N LEU A 6 22.14 -19.21 6.74
CA LEU A 6 21.46 -17.97 6.36
C LEU A 6 19.94 -18.11 6.53
N PHE A 7 19.37 -19.23 6.10
CA PHE A 7 17.95 -19.53 6.26
C PHE A 7 17.53 -19.57 7.73
N LYS A 8 18.34 -20.22 8.58
CA LYS A 8 18.10 -20.24 10.03
C LYS A 8 18.14 -18.83 10.64
N GLY A 9 19.12 -18.01 10.29
CA GLY A 9 19.21 -16.63 10.77
C GLY A 9 18.02 -15.75 10.35
N VAL A 10 17.52 -15.93 9.13
CA VAL A 10 16.32 -15.23 8.64
C VAL A 10 15.07 -15.69 9.40
N ASN A 11 14.89 -17.00 9.58
CA ASN A 11 13.74 -17.52 10.33
C ASN A 11 13.76 -17.07 11.79
N ASP A 12 14.93 -17.09 12.45
CA ASP A 12 15.07 -16.63 13.83
C ASP A 12 14.77 -15.12 13.94
N TYR A 13 15.19 -14.32 12.95
CA TYR A 13 14.85 -12.90 12.89
C TYR A 13 13.34 -12.68 12.71
N ILE A 14 12.71 -13.40 11.76
CA ILE A 14 11.28 -13.30 11.50
C ILE A 14 10.49 -13.70 12.75
N ALA A 15 10.82 -14.85 13.36
CA ALA A 15 10.16 -15.32 14.56
C ALA A 15 10.26 -14.30 15.71
N ARG A 16 11.43 -13.69 15.91
CA ARG A 16 11.65 -12.70 16.97
C ARG A 16 10.95 -11.35 16.73
N HIS A 17 10.88 -10.88 15.49
CA HIS A 17 10.30 -9.56 15.19
C HIS A 17 8.81 -9.60 14.83
N TYR A 18 8.31 -10.75 14.42
CA TYR A 18 6.97 -10.87 13.83
C TYR A 18 6.14 -12.02 14.41
N GLY A 19 6.71 -12.93 15.21
CA GLY A 19 5.99 -14.05 15.81
C GLY A 19 4.81 -13.64 16.68
N GLU A 20 4.93 -12.50 17.38
CA GLU A 20 3.86 -11.93 18.22
C GLU A 20 2.94 -10.95 17.48
N ASN A 21 3.28 -10.57 16.23
CA ASN A 21 2.47 -9.59 15.49
C ASN A 21 2.44 -9.90 13.98
N PRO A 22 1.65 -10.90 13.56
CA PRO A 22 1.56 -11.31 12.16
C PRO A 22 1.02 -10.20 11.25
N GLY A 23 0.17 -9.31 11.77
CA GLY A 23 -0.31 -8.14 11.03
C GLY A 23 0.83 -7.17 10.64
N LYS A 24 1.76 -6.91 11.56
CA LYS A 24 2.95 -6.10 11.27
C LYS A 24 3.88 -6.78 10.27
N MET A 25 3.98 -8.11 10.33
CA MET A 25 4.72 -8.90 9.35
C MET A 25 4.17 -8.67 7.94
N LEU A 26 2.86 -8.83 7.78
CA LEU A 26 2.17 -8.69 6.50
C LEU A 26 2.45 -7.32 5.87
N ILE A 27 2.43 -6.27 6.67
CA ILE A 27 2.69 -4.92 6.19
C ILE A 27 4.15 -4.77 5.75
N HIS A 28 5.10 -5.15 6.60
CA HIS A 28 6.52 -4.96 6.31
C HIS A 28 7.00 -5.78 5.12
N THR A 29 6.57 -7.05 5.03
CA THR A 29 6.96 -7.91 3.90
C THR A 29 6.33 -7.45 2.59
N GLY A 30 5.09 -6.97 2.62
CA GLY A 30 4.44 -6.35 1.46
C GLY A 30 5.20 -5.12 0.96
N VAL A 31 5.57 -4.22 1.87
CA VAL A 31 6.32 -2.99 1.55
C VAL A 31 7.70 -3.30 0.97
N ILE A 32 8.44 -4.23 1.59
CA ILE A 32 9.74 -4.69 1.06
C ILE A 32 9.56 -5.24 -0.36
N GLY A 33 8.53 -6.06 -0.59
CA GLY A 33 8.20 -6.60 -1.90
C GLY A 33 7.98 -5.51 -2.96
N TRP A 34 7.21 -4.47 -2.64
CA TRP A 34 6.97 -3.35 -3.56
C TRP A 34 8.22 -2.52 -3.83
N VAL A 35 9.04 -2.26 -2.81
CA VAL A 35 10.31 -1.53 -2.98
C VAL A 35 11.24 -2.30 -3.92
N LEU A 36 11.43 -3.60 -3.68
CA LEU A 36 12.28 -4.44 -4.52
C LEU A 36 11.72 -4.54 -5.95
N SER A 37 10.41 -4.66 -6.10
CA SER A 37 9.74 -4.71 -7.41
C SER A 37 9.95 -3.41 -8.19
N SER A 38 9.72 -2.25 -7.56
CA SER A 38 9.93 -0.94 -8.19
C SER A 38 11.41 -0.72 -8.54
N ALA A 39 12.33 -1.09 -7.65
CA ALA A 39 13.76 -1.01 -7.91
C ALA A 39 14.17 -1.85 -9.13
N ALA A 40 13.66 -3.09 -9.24
CA ALA A 40 13.90 -3.94 -10.39
C ALA A 40 13.33 -3.34 -11.69
N GLN A 41 12.11 -2.78 -11.65
CA GLN A 41 11.49 -2.12 -12.79
C GLN A 41 12.26 -0.87 -13.24
N VAL A 42 12.69 -0.03 -12.30
CA VAL A 42 13.54 1.14 -12.58
C VAL A 42 14.88 0.71 -13.17
N ALA A 43 15.54 -0.30 -12.60
CA ALA A 43 16.79 -0.82 -13.14
C ALA A 43 16.61 -1.33 -14.58
N ALA A 44 15.57 -2.11 -14.84
CA ALA A 44 15.23 -2.61 -16.17
C ALA A 44 15.00 -1.47 -17.18
N ILE A 45 14.32 -0.39 -16.78
CA ILE A 45 14.13 0.80 -17.64
C ILE A 45 15.46 1.49 -17.92
N VAL A 46 16.30 1.67 -16.90
CA VAL A 46 17.57 2.39 -17.03
C VAL A 46 18.55 1.65 -17.93
N ILE A 47 18.70 0.33 -17.76
CA ILE A 47 19.64 -0.50 -18.53
C ILE A 47 19.17 -0.82 -19.95
N ASN A 48 17.89 -0.61 -20.27
CA ASN A 48 17.36 -0.96 -21.58
C ASN A 48 17.67 0.12 -22.61
N ASP A 49 18.60 -0.17 -23.52
CA ASP A 49 19.01 0.74 -24.60
C ASP A 49 17.95 0.93 -25.68
N LYS A 50 16.93 0.05 -25.74
CA LYS A 50 15.80 0.19 -26.67
C LYS A 50 14.83 1.28 -26.24
N ILE A 51 14.92 1.78 -25.01
CA ILE A 51 14.09 2.87 -24.51
C ILE A 51 14.86 4.19 -24.71
N PRO A 52 14.35 5.14 -25.51
CA PRO A 52 14.94 6.47 -25.66
C PRO A 52 15.10 7.20 -24.32
N LYS A 53 16.14 8.02 -24.16
CA LYS A 53 16.43 8.75 -22.91
C LYS A 53 15.26 9.64 -22.49
N GLU A 54 14.58 10.23 -23.46
CA GLU A 54 13.41 11.09 -23.29
C GLU A 54 12.26 10.30 -22.65
N GLN A 55 12.06 9.04 -23.03
CA GLN A 55 11.03 8.17 -22.44
C GLN A 55 11.41 7.72 -21.03
N LYS A 56 12.70 7.43 -20.77
CA LYS A 56 13.20 7.06 -19.42
C LYS A 56 12.91 8.15 -18.39
N MET A 57 13.03 9.43 -18.77
CA MET A 57 12.72 10.57 -17.89
C MET A 57 11.26 10.63 -17.43
N PHE A 58 10.34 9.96 -18.12
CA PHE A 58 8.93 9.85 -17.71
C PHE A 58 8.62 8.51 -17.04
N LEU A 59 9.22 7.42 -17.52
CA LEU A 59 8.95 6.07 -17.01
C LEU A 59 9.52 5.86 -15.60
N VAL A 60 10.75 6.33 -15.33
CA VAL A 60 11.39 6.15 -14.01
C VAL A 60 10.59 6.86 -12.90
N PRO A 61 10.21 8.14 -13.03
CA PRO A 61 9.36 8.78 -12.02
C PRO A 61 7.98 8.13 -11.88
N GLN A 62 7.44 7.54 -12.94
CA GLN A 62 6.16 6.83 -12.88
C GLN A 62 6.24 5.55 -12.04
N GLU A 63 7.26 4.71 -12.23
CA GLU A 63 7.42 3.49 -11.43
C GLU A 63 7.75 3.80 -9.96
N MET A 64 8.45 4.90 -9.70
CA MET A 64 8.67 5.40 -8.35
C MET A 64 7.37 5.92 -7.73
N SER A 65 6.57 6.67 -8.48
CA SER A 65 5.27 7.19 -8.00
C SER A 65 4.28 6.07 -7.74
N ASP A 66 4.25 5.03 -8.58
CA ASP A 66 3.39 3.86 -8.39
C ASP A 66 3.73 3.11 -7.10
N ALA A 67 5.03 2.92 -6.83
CA ALA A 67 5.47 2.31 -5.58
C ALA A 67 5.12 3.18 -4.36
N ALA A 68 5.34 4.48 -4.45
CA ALA A 68 5.03 5.42 -3.38
C ALA A 68 3.52 5.42 -3.05
N VAL A 69 2.66 5.46 -4.06
CA VAL A 69 1.20 5.44 -3.89
C VAL A 69 0.74 4.11 -3.31
N ASN A 70 1.27 2.98 -3.78
CA ASN A 70 0.97 1.67 -3.21
C ASN A 70 1.34 1.60 -1.72
N ILE A 71 2.57 1.97 -1.36
CA ILE A 71 3.05 1.91 0.02
C ILE A 71 2.23 2.86 0.91
N ALA A 72 2.03 4.11 0.47
CA ALA A 72 1.35 5.12 1.26
C ALA A 72 -0.13 4.78 1.47
N SER A 73 -0.86 4.46 0.40
CA SER A 73 -2.27 4.07 0.52
C SER A 73 -2.43 2.81 1.38
N PHE A 74 -1.53 1.85 1.22
CA PHE A 74 -1.55 0.62 2.00
C PHE A 74 -1.41 0.88 3.50
N TYR A 75 -0.42 1.67 3.93
CA TYR A 75 -0.29 2.05 5.33
C TYR A 75 -1.50 2.81 5.85
N LEU A 76 -1.97 3.82 5.11
CA LEU A 76 -3.07 4.68 5.54
C LEU A 76 -4.37 3.88 5.72
N ILE A 77 -4.70 3.03 4.75
CA ILE A 77 -5.93 2.24 4.77
C ILE A 77 -5.84 1.15 5.83
N THR A 78 -4.76 0.35 5.84
CA THR A 78 -4.60 -0.72 6.85
C THR A 78 -4.61 -0.17 8.27
N GLN A 79 -3.94 0.97 8.52
CA GLN A 79 -3.92 1.60 9.84
C GLN A 79 -5.29 2.16 10.25
N SER A 80 -6.09 2.64 9.30
CA SER A 80 -7.46 3.10 9.55
C SER A 80 -8.36 1.93 9.97
N PHE A 81 -8.32 0.82 9.24
CA PHE A 81 -9.06 -0.40 9.59
C PHE A 81 -8.61 -0.96 10.94
N LYS A 82 -7.30 -1.02 11.17
CA LYS A 82 -6.72 -1.44 12.45
C LYS A 82 -7.21 -0.56 13.61
N SER A 83 -7.24 0.76 13.41
CA SER A 83 -7.69 1.71 14.45
C SER A 83 -9.15 1.51 14.82
N VAL A 84 -10.02 1.29 13.83
CA VAL A 84 -11.44 1.00 14.06
C VAL A 84 -11.61 -0.34 14.79
N ALA A 85 -10.96 -1.39 14.30
CA ALA A 85 -11.03 -2.72 14.91
C ALA A 85 -10.52 -2.72 16.35
N ALA A 86 -9.35 -2.11 16.60
CA ALA A 86 -8.79 -1.96 17.94
C ALA A 86 -9.73 -1.16 18.86
N LYS A 87 -10.44 -0.14 18.37
CA LYS A 87 -11.43 0.60 19.16
C LYS A 87 -12.64 -0.27 19.50
N LEU A 88 -13.11 -1.11 18.57
CA LEU A 88 -14.20 -2.06 18.82
C LEU A 88 -13.82 -3.11 19.87
N VAL A 89 -12.56 -3.58 19.85
CA VAL A 89 -12.05 -4.51 20.87
C VAL A 89 -11.86 -3.83 22.22
N LYS A 90 -11.24 -2.64 22.24
CA LYS A 90 -11.04 -1.84 23.47
C LYS A 90 -12.33 -1.48 24.17
N THR A 91 -13.37 -1.13 23.43
CA THR A 91 -14.69 -0.82 24.02
C THR A 91 -15.46 -2.07 24.45
N GLY A 92 -14.90 -3.27 24.24
CA GLY A 92 -15.54 -4.55 24.53
C GLY A 92 -16.68 -4.91 23.56
N LYS A 93 -16.97 -4.06 22.57
CA LYS A 93 -18.04 -4.28 21.58
C LYS A 93 -17.74 -5.55 20.76
N TRP A 94 -16.48 -5.71 20.37
CA TRP A 94 -15.93 -6.97 19.87
C TRP A 94 -15.09 -7.61 20.96
N ALA A 95 -15.61 -8.70 21.51
CA ALA A 95 -14.98 -9.37 22.65
C ALA A 95 -15.14 -10.88 22.51
N PRO A 96 -14.14 -11.66 22.94
CA PRO A 96 -14.28 -13.11 23.04
C PRO A 96 -15.35 -13.45 24.09
N LYS A 97 -15.97 -14.64 23.96
CA LYS A 97 -17.05 -15.08 24.84
C LYS A 97 -16.66 -15.01 26.33
N VAL A 98 -15.45 -15.44 26.66
CA VAL A 98 -14.91 -15.41 28.02
C VAL A 98 -14.89 -14.01 28.62
N LEU A 99 -14.55 -12.98 27.83
CA LEU A 99 -14.61 -11.60 28.29
C LEU A 99 -16.07 -11.12 28.45
N ARG A 100 -16.96 -11.49 27.52
CA ARG A 100 -18.39 -11.12 27.62
C ARG A 100 -19.04 -11.71 28.87
N ASP A 101 -18.77 -12.98 29.15
CA ASP A 101 -19.27 -13.68 30.34
C ASP A 101 -18.73 -13.01 31.61
N PHE A 102 -17.44 -12.65 31.64
CA PHE A 102 -16.85 -11.89 32.74
C PHE A 102 -17.51 -10.53 32.94
N LEU A 103 -17.72 -9.76 31.87
CA LEU A 103 -18.34 -8.43 31.94
C LEU A 103 -19.80 -8.50 32.42
N ASN A 104 -20.54 -9.52 31.99
CA ASN A 104 -21.92 -9.75 32.43
C ASN A 104 -21.99 -10.11 33.92
N ASN A 105 -21.15 -11.05 34.37
CA ASN A 105 -21.12 -11.50 35.76
C ASN A 105 -20.71 -10.38 36.74
N ASN A 106 -19.93 -9.41 36.27
CA ASN A 106 -19.48 -8.25 37.07
C ASN A 106 -20.35 -7.00 36.87
N LYS A 107 -21.52 -7.10 36.21
CA LYS A 107 -22.44 -5.98 35.94
C LYS A 107 -21.79 -4.80 35.18
N LEU A 108 -20.85 -5.11 34.28
CA LEU A 108 -20.16 -4.13 33.43
C LEU A 108 -20.68 -4.12 31.98
N ALA A 109 -21.69 -4.94 31.67
CA ALA A 109 -22.31 -5.03 30.34
C ALA A 109 -22.78 -3.67 29.81
N ASP A 110 -23.34 -2.82 30.67
CA ASP A 110 -23.87 -1.49 30.29
C ASP A 110 -22.80 -0.46 29.91
N LYS A 111 -21.52 -0.79 30.14
CA LYS A 111 -20.37 0.04 29.72
C LYS A 111 -19.82 -0.36 28.35
N VAL A 112 -20.17 -1.55 27.86
CA VAL A 112 -19.68 -2.07 26.58
C VAL A 112 -20.10 -1.16 25.43
N GLY A 113 -19.14 -0.85 24.56
CA GLY A 113 -19.34 -0.02 23.37
C GLY A 113 -19.34 1.49 23.62
N LYS A 114 -19.25 1.95 24.89
CA LYS A 114 -19.10 3.37 25.20
C LYS A 114 -17.69 3.84 24.87
N ALA A 115 -17.56 5.07 24.37
CA ALA A 115 -16.31 5.59 23.83
C ALA A 115 -15.22 5.80 24.91
N ASP A 116 -15.63 6.03 26.14
CA ASP A 116 -14.80 6.22 27.34
C ASP A 116 -14.42 4.91 28.04
N PHE A 117 -15.02 3.78 27.64
CA PHE A 117 -14.76 2.48 28.26
C PHE A 117 -13.64 1.72 27.55
N ASN A 118 -12.69 1.20 28.33
CA ASN A 118 -11.56 0.43 27.86
C ASN A 118 -11.36 -0.85 28.69
N VAL A 119 -11.69 -2.00 28.10
CA VAL A 119 -11.59 -3.32 28.76
C VAL A 119 -10.17 -3.70 29.17
N PHE A 120 -9.14 -3.12 28.56
CA PHE A 120 -7.74 -3.41 28.90
C PHE A 120 -7.21 -2.60 30.07
N LYS A 121 -7.87 -1.48 30.41
CA LYS A 121 -7.40 -0.54 31.44
C LYS A 121 -8.35 -0.44 32.62
N ASP A 122 -9.65 -0.41 32.34
CA ASP A 122 -10.67 -0.07 33.32
C ASP A 122 -11.22 -1.31 34.04
N VAL A 123 -10.80 -2.50 33.60
CA VAL A 123 -11.26 -3.79 34.13
C VAL A 123 -10.07 -4.60 34.62
N GLN A 124 -10.12 -5.04 35.88
CA GLN A 124 -9.13 -5.97 36.44
C GLN A 124 -9.46 -7.39 35.98
N LEU A 125 -8.89 -7.78 34.84
CA LEU A 125 -9.10 -9.11 34.26
C LEU A 125 -8.18 -10.15 34.91
N PRO A 126 -8.67 -11.38 35.16
CA PRO A 126 -7.79 -12.51 35.44
C PRO A 126 -6.75 -12.68 34.33
N LYS A 127 -5.53 -13.11 34.69
CA LYS A 127 -4.42 -13.27 33.73
C LYS A 127 -4.79 -14.12 32.51
N GLU A 128 -5.58 -15.17 32.72
CA GLU A 128 -6.04 -16.06 31.66
C GLU A 128 -6.99 -15.35 30.68
N THR A 129 -7.98 -14.62 31.20
CA THR A 129 -8.91 -13.81 30.38
C THR A 129 -8.18 -12.70 29.63
N GLN A 130 -7.19 -12.07 30.26
CA GLN A 130 -6.35 -11.05 29.63
C GLN A 130 -5.52 -11.63 28.49
N SER A 131 -4.92 -12.82 28.68
CA SER A 131 -4.18 -13.51 27.62
C SER A 131 -5.07 -13.87 26.43
N GLN A 132 -6.27 -14.42 26.66
CA GLN A 132 -7.21 -14.73 25.59
C GLN A 132 -7.70 -13.47 24.86
N LEU A 133 -7.92 -12.37 25.59
CA LEU A 133 -8.28 -11.09 25.00
C LEU A 133 -7.15 -10.52 24.13
N ASN A 134 -5.89 -10.63 24.56
CA ASN A 134 -4.74 -10.21 23.77
C ASN A 134 -4.64 -11.03 22.47
N SER A 135 -4.71 -12.36 22.56
CA SER A 135 -4.71 -13.23 21.37
C SER A 135 -5.89 -12.94 20.43
N PHE A 136 -7.07 -12.66 20.98
CA PHE A 136 -8.23 -12.25 20.19
C PHE A 136 -7.99 -10.89 19.50
N ASN A 137 -7.42 -9.92 20.21
CA ASN A 137 -7.07 -8.61 19.65
C ASN A 137 -6.05 -8.75 18.52
N ASP A 138 -5.03 -9.60 18.68
CA ASP A 138 -4.01 -9.84 17.64
C ASP A 138 -4.62 -10.51 16.41
N GLY A 139 -5.55 -11.45 16.60
CA GLY A 139 -6.31 -12.06 15.51
C GLY A 139 -7.20 -11.06 14.77
N VAL A 140 -7.92 -10.21 15.50
CA VAL A 140 -8.73 -9.12 14.92
C VAL A 140 -7.86 -8.12 14.17
N ASP A 141 -6.71 -7.75 14.73
CA ASP A 141 -5.71 -6.88 14.09
C ASP A 141 -5.24 -7.48 12.76
N LEU A 142 -4.95 -8.79 12.71
CA LEU A 142 -4.56 -9.49 11.49
C LEU A 142 -5.67 -9.45 10.44
N VAL A 143 -6.92 -9.77 10.81
CA VAL A 143 -8.06 -9.76 9.90
C VAL A 143 -8.32 -8.34 9.38
N ALA A 144 -8.33 -7.34 10.26
CA ALA A 144 -8.54 -5.94 9.88
C ALA A 144 -7.45 -5.44 8.93
N THR A 145 -6.19 -5.79 9.20
CA THR A 145 -5.05 -5.46 8.34
C THR A 145 -5.20 -6.16 6.97
N THR A 146 -5.67 -7.40 6.94
CA THR A 146 -5.87 -8.16 5.70
C THR A 146 -7.03 -7.60 4.86
N VAL A 147 -8.13 -7.19 5.49
CA VAL A 147 -9.24 -6.54 4.76
C VAL A 147 -8.79 -5.18 4.23
N GLY A 148 -8.10 -4.40 5.07
CA GLY A 148 -7.54 -3.11 4.67
C GLY A 148 -6.53 -3.24 3.53
N SER A 149 -5.71 -4.29 3.52
CA SER A 149 -4.74 -4.53 2.45
C SER A 149 -5.41 -4.83 1.12
N ILE A 150 -6.41 -5.72 1.12
CA ILE A 150 -7.18 -6.08 -0.08
C ILE A 150 -7.84 -4.83 -0.68
N LEU A 151 -8.46 -4.00 0.16
CA LEU A 151 -9.12 -2.76 -0.29
C LEU A 151 -8.11 -1.74 -0.79
N SER A 152 -6.97 -1.60 -0.11
CA SER A 152 -5.94 -0.67 -0.54
C SER A 152 -5.41 -1.04 -1.93
N CYS A 153 -4.96 -2.29 -2.09
CA CYS A 153 -4.28 -2.72 -3.31
C CYS A 153 -5.22 -2.76 -4.52
N ASN A 154 -6.48 -3.13 -4.33
CA ASN A 154 -7.40 -3.38 -5.45
C ASN A 154 -8.34 -2.22 -5.76
N ILE A 155 -8.56 -1.29 -4.82
CA ILE A 155 -9.54 -0.20 -4.99
C ILE A 155 -8.85 1.14 -4.85
N VAL A 156 -8.19 1.40 -3.72
CA VAL A 156 -7.66 2.73 -3.42
C VAL A 156 -6.46 3.06 -4.29
N THR A 157 -5.48 2.16 -4.40
CA THR A 157 -4.30 2.43 -5.24
C THR A 157 -4.68 2.68 -6.70
N PRO A 158 -5.51 1.84 -7.39
CA PRO A 158 -5.88 2.11 -8.77
C PRO A 158 -6.57 3.47 -8.96
N LEU A 159 -7.44 3.89 -8.04
CA LEU A 159 -8.08 5.20 -8.09
C LEU A 159 -7.06 6.35 -7.98
N LEU A 160 -6.17 6.29 -6.99
CA LEU A 160 -5.14 7.30 -6.79
C LEU A 160 -4.14 7.34 -7.95
N ARG A 161 -3.75 6.17 -8.47
CA ARG A 161 -2.89 6.06 -9.64
C ARG A 161 -3.53 6.70 -10.87
N ASN A 162 -4.82 6.44 -11.10
CA ASN A 162 -5.57 7.02 -12.22
C ASN A 162 -5.68 8.54 -12.11
N GLU A 163 -5.93 9.06 -10.91
CA GLU A 163 -6.01 10.50 -10.66
C GLU A 163 -4.65 11.19 -10.90
N ILE A 164 -3.57 10.62 -10.38
CA ILE A 164 -2.20 11.13 -10.59
C ILE A 164 -1.83 11.09 -12.08
N ALA A 165 -2.17 9.99 -12.77
CA ALA A 165 -1.94 9.88 -14.21
C ALA A 165 -2.73 10.93 -15.00
N ALA A 166 -4.01 11.18 -14.65
CA ALA A 166 -4.83 12.20 -15.28
C ALA A 166 -4.27 13.61 -15.06
N HIS A 167 -3.77 13.92 -13.86
CA HIS A 167 -3.12 15.20 -13.57
C HIS A 167 -1.77 15.35 -14.31
N GLY A 168 -1.00 14.27 -14.40
CA GLY A 168 0.23 14.23 -15.20
C GLY A 168 -0.02 14.47 -16.68
N GLN A 169 -1.05 13.83 -17.25
CA GLN A 169 -1.46 14.02 -18.65
C GLN A 169 -1.92 15.45 -18.92
N LYS A 170 -2.77 16.04 -18.05
CA LYS A 170 -3.21 17.43 -18.17
C LYS A 170 -2.03 18.42 -18.17
N ARG A 171 -1.05 18.22 -17.29
CA ARG A 171 0.18 19.03 -17.25
C ARG A 171 1.05 18.84 -18.51
N GLY A 172 1.10 17.63 -19.06
CA GLY A 172 1.75 17.34 -20.33
C GLY A 172 1.10 18.08 -21.50
N ILE A 173 -0.24 18.03 -21.60
CA ILE A 173 -1.03 18.76 -22.61
C ILE A 173 -0.80 20.27 -22.50
N GLN A 174 -0.87 20.83 -21.29
CA GLN A 174 -0.64 22.26 -21.05
C GLN A 174 0.75 22.71 -21.52
N ARG A 175 1.80 21.97 -21.16
CA ARG A 175 3.18 22.27 -21.62
C ARG A 175 3.36 22.19 -23.14
N MET A 176 2.58 21.35 -23.83
CA MET A 176 2.59 21.29 -25.29
C MET A 176 1.83 22.46 -25.91
N ASN A 177 0.69 22.84 -25.35
CA ASN A 177 -0.07 24.01 -25.80
C ASN A 177 0.69 25.33 -25.56
N ASP A 178 1.40 25.46 -24.43
CA ASP A 178 2.23 26.65 -24.13
C ASP A 178 3.42 26.79 -25.11
N LYS A 179 3.99 25.66 -25.57
CA LYS A 179 5.03 25.68 -26.61
C LYS A 179 4.50 26.05 -28.00
N ILE A 180 3.23 25.77 -28.29
CA ILE A 180 2.58 26.16 -29.55
C ILE A 180 2.23 27.67 -29.56
N THR A 181 2.09 28.29 -28.39
CA THR A 181 1.65 29.69 -28.25
C THR A 181 2.80 30.71 -28.16
N GLN A 182 4.07 30.28 -28.18
CA GLN A 182 5.21 31.20 -28.30
C GLN A 182 5.35 31.68 -29.77
N PRO A 183 5.38 33.00 -30.05
CA PRO A 183 5.56 33.49 -31.40
C PRO A 183 6.92 33.07 -31.92
N ALA A 184 6.94 32.47 -33.11
CA ALA A 184 8.15 32.10 -33.82
C ALA A 184 9.04 33.33 -34.05
N ALA A 185 10.08 33.49 -33.23
CA ALA A 185 11.22 34.32 -33.55
C ALA A 185 12.40 33.40 -33.89
N SER A 186 12.58 33.20 -35.19
CA SER A 186 13.87 32.93 -35.82
C SER A 186 14.56 31.61 -35.49
N GLN A 187 14.23 30.52 -36.19
CA GLN A 187 15.19 29.45 -36.48
C GLN A 187 14.79 28.65 -37.73
N LYS A 188 15.75 28.50 -38.65
CA LYS A 188 15.66 27.80 -39.94
C LYS A 188 15.28 26.31 -39.77
N PRO A 189 14.66 25.67 -40.78
CA PRO A 189 14.08 24.34 -40.63
C PRO A 189 15.16 23.27 -40.74
N ALA A 190 15.57 22.68 -39.61
CA ALA A 190 16.41 21.49 -39.59
C ALA A 190 16.34 20.73 -38.26
N PHE A 191 15.15 20.33 -37.80
CA PHE A 191 15.04 19.29 -36.76
C PHE A 191 13.64 18.68 -36.66
N GLU A 192 13.17 18.03 -37.72
CA GLU A 192 11.92 17.27 -37.69
C GLU A 192 12.21 15.77 -37.81
N LYS A 193 12.99 15.23 -36.88
CA LYS A 193 13.13 13.78 -36.64
C LYS A 193 13.34 13.57 -35.14
N ASN A 194 12.39 12.88 -34.52
CA ASN A 194 12.43 12.36 -33.13
C ASN A 194 11.98 13.30 -32.00
N MET A 195 10.91 14.09 -32.18
CA MET A 195 10.07 14.46 -31.04
C MET A 195 8.95 13.43 -30.93
N ALA A 196 9.00 12.58 -29.89
CA ALA A 196 7.89 11.70 -29.55
C ALA A 196 6.62 12.55 -29.39
N ARG A 197 5.62 12.31 -30.25
CA ARG A 197 4.37 13.07 -30.26
C ARG A 197 3.50 12.61 -29.10
N MET A 198 2.57 13.45 -28.65
CA MET A 198 1.59 13.10 -27.61
C MET A 198 0.89 11.76 -27.87
N ASN A 199 0.62 11.46 -29.15
CA ASN A 199 0.06 10.18 -29.55
C ASN A 199 0.93 8.99 -29.17
N ASP A 200 2.25 9.11 -29.17
CA ASP A 200 3.16 8.03 -28.77
C ASP A 200 3.08 7.79 -27.26
N PHE A 201 2.97 8.86 -26.46
CA PHE A 201 2.77 8.76 -25.01
C PHE A 201 1.40 8.21 -24.63
N GLN A 202 0.34 8.65 -25.32
CA GLN A 202 -1.00 8.09 -25.14
C GLN A 202 -1.05 6.62 -25.56
N THR A 203 -0.40 6.24 -26.65
CA THR A 203 -0.33 4.85 -27.14
C THR A 203 0.47 3.96 -26.18
N MET A 204 1.60 4.43 -25.64
CA MET A 204 2.35 3.70 -24.62
C MET A 204 1.58 3.55 -23.31
N ALA A 205 0.87 4.59 -22.88
CA ALA A 205 0.02 4.53 -21.69
C ALA A 205 -1.15 3.54 -21.90
N TYR A 206 -1.80 3.54 -23.07
CA TYR A 206 -2.88 2.62 -23.41
C TYR A 206 -2.40 1.16 -23.54
N ASN A 207 -1.23 0.94 -24.13
CA ASN A 207 -0.66 -0.41 -24.30
C ASN A 207 -0.29 -1.07 -22.97
N LYS A 208 0.04 -0.29 -21.91
CA LYS A 208 0.27 -0.83 -20.55
C LYS A 208 -1.02 -1.40 -19.92
N TYR A 209 -2.20 -0.95 -20.35
CA TYR A 209 -3.51 -1.45 -19.87
C TYR A 209 -4.16 -2.49 -20.80
N SER A 210 -3.73 -2.56 -22.07
CA SER A 210 -4.30 -3.52 -23.05
C SER A 210 -3.57 -4.86 -23.15
N SER A 211 -2.39 -5.03 -22.54
CA SER A 211 -1.65 -6.31 -22.61
C SER A 211 -2.10 -7.36 -21.58
N GLY A 212 -3.23 -7.13 -20.90
CA GLY A 212 -3.87 -8.09 -20.00
C GLY A 212 -4.86 -9.04 -20.69
N SER A 213 -4.74 -9.28 -22.00
CA SER A 213 -5.51 -10.34 -22.65
C SER A 213 -4.93 -11.68 -22.23
N LEU A 214 -5.58 -12.29 -21.23
CA LEU A 214 -5.63 -13.74 -21.10
C LEU A 214 -6.02 -14.29 -22.49
N LYS A 215 -5.08 -14.99 -23.12
CA LYS A 215 -5.45 -15.99 -24.11
C LYS A 215 -6.07 -17.15 -23.32
N VAL A 216 -7.36 -17.40 -23.59
CA VAL A 216 -7.98 -18.71 -23.35
C VAL A 216 -7.35 -19.70 -24.33
#